data_AF-A0A7S1LTS4-F1
#
_entry.id   AF-A0A7S1LTS4-F1
#
_cell.length_a   1.000
_cell.length_b   1.000
_cell.length_c   1.000
_cell.angle_alpha   90.00
_cell.angle_beta   90.00
_cell.angle_gamma   90.00
#
_symmetry.space_group_name_H-M   'P 1'
#
loop_
_entity.id
_entity.type
_entity.pdbx_description
1 polymer ?
#
loop_
_entity_poly.entity_id
_entity_poly.type
_entity_poly.pdbx_seq_one_letter_code
_entity_poly.pdbx_strand_id
1 'polypeptide(L)'
;VPEELQVERDFILEAVALNGLALGYSPPEFVADREIASAAVRQNGMALQFVSADLKLDIGIVSMAALQNPEALGYAGSKEIRGAIDNLEKAPDEMKDNAGVVELAIQKSWEALAHASPRLRADRDLVLLALGQDAC
;
A
#
# COMPACT_ATOMS: atom_id res chain seq x y z
N VAL A 1 17.39 12.83 18.26
CA VAL A 1 16.10 13.53 18.06
C VAL A 1 15.81 14.25 19.36
N PRO A 2 15.50 15.55 19.36
CA PRO A 2 15.03 16.27 20.55
C PRO A 2 13.88 15.52 21.21
N GLU A 3 13.80 15.57 22.54
CA GLU A 3 12.79 14.84 23.33
C GLU A 3 11.38 15.30 22.96
N GLU A 4 11.21 16.58 22.64
CA GLU A 4 9.95 17.17 22.19
C GLU A 4 9.46 16.57 20.86
N LEU A 5 10.38 16.34 19.91
CA LEU A 5 10.04 15.73 18.61
C LEU A 5 9.66 14.25 18.74
N GLN A 6 10.16 13.55 19.76
CA GLN A 6 9.73 12.17 20.04
C GLN A 6 8.30 12.13 20.61
N VAL A 7 7.98 13.04 21.53
CA VAL A 7 6.62 13.16 22.09
C VAL A 7 5.60 13.49 20.99
N GLU A 8 5.94 14.41 20.08
CA GLU A 8 5.07 14.75 18.94
C GLU A 8 4.89 13.55 17.99
N ARG A 9 5.98 12.81 17.73
CA ARG A 9 5.93 11.60 16.90
C ARG A 9 4.99 10.55 17.47
N ASP A 10 5.14 10.25 18.76
CA ASP A 10 4.32 9.24 19.45
C ASP A 10 2.85 9.67 19.50
N PHE A 11 2.60 10.95 19.77
CA PHE A 11 1.26 11.53 19.70
C PHE A 11 0.62 11.36 18.31
N ILE A 12 1.37 11.62 17.24
CA ILE A 12 0.86 11.45 15.87
C ILE A 12 0.59 9.98 15.57
N LEU A 13 1.46 9.06 16.01
CA LEU A 13 1.23 7.62 15.85
C LEU A 13 -0.06 7.17 16.56
N GLU A 14 -0.31 7.64 17.77
CA GLU A 14 -1.57 7.38 18.47
C GLU A 14 -2.78 7.97 17.73
N ALA A 15 -2.64 9.20 17.23
CA ALA A 15 -3.72 9.88 16.50
C ALA A 15 -4.09 9.14 15.20
N VAL A 16 -3.09 8.73 14.40
CA VAL A 16 -3.35 7.99 13.15
C VAL A 16 -3.81 6.56 13.39
N ALA A 17 -3.43 5.95 14.53
CA ALA A 17 -3.97 4.65 14.94
C ALA A 17 -5.48 4.71 15.27
N LEU A 18 -5.95 5.84 15.81
CA LEU A 18 -7.38 6.09 16.05
C LEU A 18 -8.12 6.51 14.77
N ASN A 19 -7.51 7.37 13.95
CA ASN A 19 -8.06 7.86 12.70
C ASN A 19 -6.93 8.18 11.71
N GLY A 20 -6.72 7.36 10.68
CA GLY A 20 -5.65 7.53 9.70
C GLY A 20 -5.72 8.85 8.93
N LEU A 21 -6.91 9.46 8.81
CA LEU A 21 -7.05 10.78 8.20
C LEU A 21 -6.47 11.90 9.07
N ALA A 22 -6.18 11.65 10.35
CA ALA A 22 -5.48 12.59 11.24
C ALA A 22 -4.11 12.99 10.69
N LEU A 23 -3.51 12.16 9.83
CA LEU A 23 -2.27 12.49 9.13
C LEU A 23 -2.35 13.82 8.37
N GLY A 24 -3.53 14.18 7.84
CA GLY A 24 -3.75 15.44 7.12
C GLY A 24 -3.59 16.70 7.97
N TYR A 25 -3.56 16.56 9.30
CA TYR A 25 -3.31 17.65 10.24
C TYR A 25 -1.88 17.67 10.79
N SER A 26 -1.04 16.73 10.34
CA SER A 26 0.33 16.59 10.84
C SER A 26 1.29 17.51 10.08
N PRO A 27 2.37 17.97 10.73
CA PRO A 27 3.45 18.70 10.07
C PRO A 27 4.10 17.92 8.90
N PRO A 28 4.67 18.63 7.89
CA PRO A 28 5.26 18.02 6.68
C PRO A 28 6.29 16.90 6.94
N GLU A 29 7.06 17.02 8.01
CA GLU A 29 8.06 16.03 8.43
C GLU A 29 7.43 14.67 8.78
N PHE A 30 6.20 14.65 9.31
CA PHE A 30 5.51 13.44 9.71
C PHE A 30 4.69 12.82 8.57
N VAL A 31 4.18 13.63 7.63
CA VAL A 31 3.55 13.08 6.42
C VAL A 31 4.56 12.48 5.44
N ALA A 32 5.85 12.81 5.62
CA ALA A 32 6.98 12.20 4.94
C ALA A 32 7.64 11.06 5.74
N ASP A 33 7.23 10.83 7.00
CA ASP A 33 7.68 9.68 7.79
C ASP A 33 6.97 8.42 7.30
N ARG A 34 7.77 7.47 6.81
CA ARG A 34 7.26 6.23 6.23
C ARG A 34 6.49 5.36 7.23
N GLU A 35 6.90 5.35 8.50
CA GLU A 35 6.26 4.54 9.54
C GLU A 35 4.90 5.12 9.90
N ILE A 36 4.82 6.44 10.10
CA ILE A 36 3.57 7.15 10.36
C ILE A 36 2.62 7.01 9.17
N ALA A 37 3.12 7.24 7.96
CA ALA A 37 2.33 7.06 6.74
C ALA A 37 1.80 5.61 6.62
N SER A 38 2.64 4.61 6.93
CA SER A 38 2.23 3.20 6.94
C SER A 38 1.11 2.94 7.95
N ALA A 39 1.25 3.45 9.18
CA ALA A 39 0.24 3.32 10.22
C ALA A 39 -1.10 3.95 9.79
N ALA A 40 -1.03 5.16 9.23
CA ALA A 40 -2.20 5.89 8.74
C ALA A 40 -2.92 5.14 7.60
N VAL A 41 -2.20 4.65 6.59
CA VAL A 41 -2.83 3.96 5.44
C VAL A 41 -3.34 2.57 5.79
N ARG A 42 -2.71 1.88 6.76
CA ARG A 42 -3.24 0.63 7.32
C ARG A 42 -4.55 0.85 8.06
N GLN A 43 -4.66 1.98 8.76
CA GLN A 43 -5.89 2.32 9.47
C GLN A 43 -6.99 2.77 8.50
N ASN A 44 -6.64 3.60 7.51
CA ASN A 44 -7.55 4.07 6.47
C ASN A 44 -6.79 4.34 5.17
N GLY A 45 -7.05 3.53 4.13
CA GLY A 45 -6.38 3.67 2.82
C GLY A 45 -6.50 5.06 2.20
N MET A 46 -7.56 5.82 2.50
CA MET A 46 -7.73 7.19 2.01
C MET A 46 -6.76 8.19 2.64
N ALA A 47 -6.04 7.81 3.69
CA ALA A 47 -4.96 8.62 4.27
C ALA A 47 -3.82 8.86 3.26
N LEU A 48 -3.70 8.01 2.23
CA LEU A 48 -2.72 8.17 1.15
C LEU A 48 -2.80 9.57 0.50
N GLN A 49 -3.96 10.22 0.49
CA GLN A 49 -4.10 11.57 -0.05
C GLN A 49 -3.24 12.63 0.67
N PHE A 50 -2.93 12.42 1.96
CA PHE A 50 -2.17 13.34 2.80
C PHE A 50 -0.68 13.03 2.87
N VAL A 51 -0.29 11.81 2.49
CA VAL A 51 1.10 11.37 2.44
C VAL A 51 1.92 12.24 1.48
N SER A 52 3.22 12.40 1.79
CA SER A 52 4.16 13.17 0.95
C SER A 52 4.22 12.64 -0.49
N ALA A 53 4.62 13.51 -1.43
CA ALA A 53 4.71 13.14 -2.84
C ALA A 53 5.68 11.97 -3.08
N ASP A 54 6.80 11.93 -2.35
CA ASP A 54 7.79 10.87 -2.46
C ASP A 54 7.24 9.52 -1.99
N LEU A 55 6.53 9.50 -0.86
CA LEU A 55 5.93 8.27 -0.33
C LEU A 55 4.69 7.82 -1.15
N LYS A 56 4.05 8.71 -1.90
CA LYS A 56 3.03 8.34 -2.90
C LYS A 56 3.62 7.60 -4.11
N LEU A 57 4.94 7.56 -4.26
CA LEU A 57 5.64 6.73 -5.24
C LEU A 57 6.13 5.39 -4.64
N ASP A 58 6.12 5.24 -3.31
CA ASP A 58 6.49 4.00 -2.64
C ASP A 58 5.42 2.93 -2.92
N ILE A 59 5.81 1.89 -3.67
CA ILE A 59 4.93 0.79 -4.08
C ILE A 59 4.31 0.11 -2.86
N GLY A 60 5.06 -0.03 -1.76
CA GLY A 60 4.59 -0.64 -0.53
C GLY A 60 3.51 0.19 0.17
N ILE A 61 3.69 1.51 0.28
CA ILE A 61 2.67 2.40 0.86
C ILE A 61 1.41 2.43 -0.01
N VAL A 62 1.57 2.60 -1.33
CA VAL A 62 0.44 2.69 -2.26
C VAL A 62 -0.35 1.38 -2.32
N SER A 63 0.33 0.23 -2.43
CA SER A 63 -0.35 -1.07 -2.46
C SER A 63 -1.06 -1.37 -1.13
N MET A 64 -0.44 -1.02 0.00
CA MET A 64 -1.07 -1.16 1.32
C MET A 64 -2.32 -0.30 1.46
N ALA A 65 -2.28 0.95 1.01
CA ALA A 65 -3.44 1.82 0.98
C ALA A 65 -4.55 1.26 0.08
N ALA A 66 -4.18 0.74 -1.09
CA ALA A 66 -5.11 0.19 -2.07
C ALA A 66 -5.75 -1.12 -1.61
N LEU A 67 -5.03 -1.97 -0.89
CA LEU A 67 -5.59 -3.15 -0.23
C LEU A 67 -6.64 -2.78 0.81
N GLN A 68 -6.43 -1.67 1.52
CA GLN A 68 -7.39 -1.19 2.51
C GLN A 68 -8.59 -0.48 1.85
N ASN A 69 -8.36 0.30 0.79
CA ASN A 69 -9.40 0.91 -0.01
C ASN A 69 -8.92 1.07 -1.48
N PRO A 70 -9.50 0.34 -2.46
CA PRO A 70 -9.09 0.43 -3.86
C PRO A 70 -9.16 1.84 -4.47
N GLU A 71 -10.02 2.72 -3.96
CA GLU A 71 -10.12 4.11 -4.40
C GLU A 71 -8.86 4.92 -4.06
N ALA A 72 -8.08 4.47 -3.06
CA ALA A 72 -6.82 5.11 -2.68
C ALA A 72 -5.81 5.14 -3.83
N LEU A 73 -5.87 4.21 -4.79
CA LEU A 73 -5.02 4.23 -6.00
C LEU A 73 -5.14 5.53 -6.80
N GLY A 74 -6.24 6.28 -6.65
CA GLY A 74 -6.40 7.60 -7.27
C GLY A 74 -5.41 8.65 -6.76
N TYR A 75 -4.83 8.44 -5.58
CA TYR A 75 -3.84 9.33 -4.95
C TYR A 75 -2.39 8.87 -5.11
N ALA A 76 -2.16 7.73 -5.78
CA ALA A 76 -0.82 7.29 -6.11
C ALA A 76 -0.09 8.35 -6.94
N GLY A 77 1.19 8.57 -6.65
CA GLY A 77 2.03 9.53 -7.36
C GLY A 77 2.36 9.09 -8.78
N SER A 78 2.13 7.81 -9.10
CA SER A 78 2.42 7.20 -10.39
C SER A 78 1.22 6.37 -10.89
N LYS A 79 0.99 6.44 -12.20
CA LYS A 79 0.03 5.58 -12.90
C LYS A 79 0.60 4.19 -13.20
N GLU A 80 1.92 4.01 -13.13
CA GLU A 80 2.56 2.71 -13.37
C GLU A 80 2.10 1.68 -12.35
N ILE A 81 1.96 2.05 -11.07
CA ILE A 81 1.49 1.15 -10.01
C ILE A 81 0.09 0.64 -10.32
N ARG A 82 -0.81 1.54 -10.72
CA ARG A 82 -2.17 1.15 -11.16
C ARG A 82 -2.14 0.26 -12.39
N GLY A 83 -1.32 0.61 -13.39
CA GLY A 83 -1.16 -0.19 -14.60
C GLY A 83 -0.64 -1.61 -14.32
N ALA A 84 0.25 -1.76 -13.33
CA ALA A 84 0.75 -3.07 -12.91
C ALA A 84 -0.31 -3.93 -12.21
N ILE A 85 -1.21 -3.33 -11.44
CA ILE A 85 -2.36 -4.03 -10.85
C ILE A 85 -3.34 -4.48 -11.93
N ASP A 86 -3.54 -3.66 -12.98
CA ASP A 86 -4.43 -3.98 -14.09
C ASP A 86 -3.82 -5.02 -15.05
N ASN A 87 -2.50 -5.03 -15.22
CA ASN A 87 -1.77 -5.99 -16.05
C ASN A 87 -0.38 -6.29 -15.46
N LEU A 88 -0.31 -7.35 -14.66
CA LEU A 88 0.92 -7.74 -13.98
C LEU A 88 1.97 -8.33 -14.92
N GLU A 89 1.58 -8.93 -16.05
CA GLU A 89 2.51 -9.49 -17.06
C GLU A 89 3.50 -8.42 -17.56
N LYS A 90 2.99 -7.22 -17.82
CA LYS A 90 3.78 -6.08 -18.33
C LYS A 90 4.44 -5.25 -17.23
N ALA A 91 4.18 -5.56 -15.97
CA ALA A 91 4.73 -4.81 -14.85
C ALA A 91 6.25 -5.02 -14.71
N PRO A 92 6.97 -4.02 -14.17
CA PRO A 92 8.36 -4.20 -13.75
C PRO A 92 8.52 -5.34 -12.74
N ASP A 93 9.68 -5.98 -12.73
CA ASP A 93 9.96 -7.12 -11.84
C ASP A 93 9.81 -6.75 -10.35
N GLU A 94 10.12 -5.51 -9.97
CA GLU A 94 9.91 -4.99 -8.61
C GLU A 94 8.45 -5.09 -8.17
N MET A 95 7.51 -4.78 -9.07
CA MET A 95 6.07 -4.88 -8.79
C MET A 95 5.58 -6.34 -8.80
N LYS A 96 6.19 -7.19 -9.65
CA LYS A 96 5.92 -8.64 -9.67
C LYS A 96 6.41 -9.36 -8.42
N ASP A 97 7.38 -8.80 -7.69
CA ASP A 97 7.83 -9.31 -6.38
C ASP A 97 7.22 -8.55 -5.18
N ASN A 98 6.33 -7.58 -5.43
CA ASN A 98 5.60 -6.88 -4.38
C ASN A 98 4.29 -7.62 -4.04
N ALA A 99 4.21 -8.19 -2.83
CA ALA A 99 3.06 -8.97 -2.40
C ALA A 99 1.73 -8.20 -2.48
N GLY A 100 1.71 -6.91 -2.11
CA GLY A 100 0.48 -6.12 -2.15
C GLY A 100 -0.02 -5.82 -3.55
N VAL A 101 0.89 -5.55 -4.50
CA VAL A 101 0.53 -5.39 -5.91
C VAL A 101 0.01 -6.71 -6.50
N VAL A 102 0.69 -7.82 -6.21
CA VAL A 102 0.28 -9.15 -6.67
C VAL A 102 -1.07 -9.54 -6.08
N GLU A 103 -1.30 -9.31 -4.80
CA GLU A 103 -2.58 -9.58 -4.13
C GLU A 103 -3.73 -8.80 -4.78
N LEU A 104 -3.54 -7.49 -5.01
CA LEU A 104 -4.53 -6.66 -5.71
C LEU A 104 -4.78 -7.12 -7.14
N ALA A 105 -3.75 -7.56 -7.85
CA ALA A 105 -3.88 -8.09 -9.21
C ALA A 105 -4.68 -9.41 -9.20
N ILE A 106 -4.40 -10.31 -8.23
CA ILE A 106 -5.14 -11.57 -8.03
C ILE A 106 -6.61 -11.31 -7.71
N GLN A 107 -6.89 -10.32 -6.86
CA GLN A 107 -8.27 -9.93 -6.54
C GLN A 107 -9.06 -9.53 -7.80
N LYS A 108 -8.40 -9.02 -8.85
CA LYS A 108 -9.02 -8.73 -10.15
C LYS A 108 -9.04 -9.91 -11.11
N SER A 109 -7.95 -10.67 -11.15
CA SER A 109 -7.79 -11.84 -12.01
C SER A 109 -6.83 -12.83 -11.38
N TRP A 110 -7.32 -14.01 -11.03
CA TRP A 110 -6.51 -15.09 -10.45
C TRP A 110 -5.28 -15.46 -11.31
N GLU A 111 -5.38 -15.33 -12.64
CA GLU A 111 -4.29 -15.61 -13.59
C GLU A 111 -3.07 -14.71 -13.36
N ALA A 112 -3.26 -13.54 -12.73
CA ALA A 112 -2.18 -12.63 -12.37
C ALA A 112 -1.09 -13.32 -11.54
N LEU A 113 -1.45 -14.29 -10.69
CA LEU A 113 -0.48 -15.05 -9.90
C LEU A 113 0.60 -15.70 -10.78
N ALA A 114 0.29 -16.15 -11.99
CA ALA A 114 1.25 -16.78 -12.89
C ALA A 114 2.41 -15.83 -13.30
N HIS A 115 2.18 -14.52 -13.25
CA HIS A 115 3.15 -13.49 -13.62
C HIS A 115 3.94 -12.93 -12.42
N ALA A 116 3.57 -13.32 -11.20
CA ALA A 116 4.30 -12.94 -10.00
C ALA A 116 5.69 -13.61 -9.95
N SER A 117 6.56 -13.05 -9.11
CA SER A 117 7.89 -13.61 -8.87
C SER A 117 7.79 -15.07 -8.40
N PRO A 118 8.81 -15.92 -8.65
CA PRO A 118 8.80 -17.31 -8.18
C PRO A 118 8.55 -17.44 -6.67
N ARG A 119 9.02 -16.47 -5.89
CA ARG A 119 8.83 -16.42 -4.43
C ARG A 119 7.34 -16.24 -4.09
N LEU A 120 6.66 -15.30 -4.72
CA LEU A 120 5.24 -15.02 -4.46
C LEU A 120 4.31 -16.08 -5.07
N ARG A 121 4.72 -16.75 -6.15
CA ARG A 121 3.98 -17.91 -6.69
C ARG A 121 3.99 -19.12 -5.76
N ALA A 122 5.00 -19.21 -4.89
CA ALA A 122 5.07 -20.24 -3.85
C ALA A 122 4.47 -19.77 -2.52
N ASP A 123 4.01 -18.52 -2.44
CA ASP A 123 3.36 -17.99 -1.25
C ASP A 123 1.99 -18.65 -1.08
N ARG A 124 1.83 -19.36 0.03
CA ARG A 124 0.63 -20.16 0.28
C ARG A 124 -0.62 -19.29 0.35
N ASP A 125 -0.53 -18.10 0.93
CA ASP A 125 -1.69 -17.25 1.17
C ASP A 125 -2.18 -16.65 -0.16
N LEU A 126 -1.24 -16.25 -1.04
CA LEU A 126 -1.57 -15.77 -2.39
C LEU A 126 -2.11 -16.88 -3.30
N VAL A 127 -1.57 -18.10 -3.20
CA VAL A 127 -2.09 -19.26 -3.95
C VAL A 127 -3.51 -19.59 -3.51
N LEU A 128 -3.79 -19.61 -2.20
CA LEU A 128 -5.13 -19.86 -1.68
C LEU A 128 -6.10 -18.75 -2.09
N LEU A 129 -5.66 -17.49 -2.11
CA LEU A 129 -6.46 -16.37 -2.59
C LEU A 129 -6.87 -16.56 -4.06
N ALA A 130 -5.93 -16.95 -4.93
CA ALA A 130 -6.20 -17.19 -6.35
C ALA A 130 -7.17 -18.36 -6.56
N LEU A 131 -6.94 -19.49 -5.88
CA LEU A 131 -7.81 -20.67 -5.99
C LEU A 131 -9.20 -20.46 -5.38
N GLY A 132 -9.31 -19.60 -4.37
CA GLY A 132 -10.60 -19.24 -3.76
C GLY A 132 -11.54 -18.51 -4.72
N GLN A 133 -11.00 -17.86 -5.77
CA GLN A 133 -11.82 -17.19 -6.80
C GLN A 133 -12.43 -18.16 -7.82
N ASP A 134 -11.81 -19.32 -8.09
CA ASP A 134 -12.32 -20.33 -9.03
C ASP A 134 -13.61 -21.03 -8.53
N ALA A 135 -14.01 -20.81 -7.28
CA ALA A 135 -15.15 -21.45 -6.64
C ALA A 135 -16.47 -20.65 -6.72
N CYS A 136 -16.51 -19.53 -7.44
CA CYS A 136 -17.69 -18.65 -7.61
C CYS A 136 -18.23 -18.62 -9.05
#